data_AF-W2EZ87-F1
#
_entry.id   AF-W2EZ87-F1
#
_cell.length_a   1.000
_cell.length_b   1.000
_cell.length_c   1.000
_cell.angle_alpha   90.00
_cell.angle_beta   90.00
_cell.angle_gamma   90.00
#
_symmetry.space_group_name_H-M   'P 1'
#
loop_
_entity.id
_entity.type
_entity.pdbx_description
1 polymer ?
#
loop_
_entity_poly.entity_id
_entity_poly.type
_entity_poly.pdbx_seq_one_letter_code
_entity_poly.pdbx_strand_id
1 'polypeptide(L)'
;MTDDHLDGNALAGPLREIFAVDMTAAVGRCAGCGLTGPLATLHVYGPGPGFTARCPGCEEVVLRVVRGPDAAWLDLRGAVSLRIPLADAEPS
;
A
#
# COMPACT_ATOMS: atom_id res chain seq x y z
N MET A 1 -14.06 -28.14 14.18
CA MET A 1 -14.23 -26.96 13.32
C MET A 1 -13.15 -27.06 12.28
N THR A 2 -13.49 -27.45 11.06
CA THR A 2 -12.57 -27.36 9.93
C THR A 2 -12.42 -25.88 9.64
N ASP A 3 -11.24 -25.35 9.92
CA ASP A 3 -10.86 -24.01 9.47
C ASP A 3 -10.57 -24.12 7.98
N ASP A 4 -11.63 -24.03 7.17
CA ASP A 4 -11.51 -24.13 5.72
C ASP A 4 -10.82 -22.87 5.20
N HIS A 5 -9.54 -23.02 4.88
CA HIS A 5 -8.77 -22.00 4.19
C HIS A 5 -9.26 -21.89 2.74
N LEU A 6 -9.53 -20.67 2.29
CA LEU A 6 -9.89 -20.41 0.89
C LEU A 6 -8.65 -20.45 -0.01
N ASP A 7 -8.85 -20.83 -1.27
CA ASP A 7 -7.85 -20.65 -2.30
C ASP A 7 -7.45 -19.18 -2.45
N GLY A 8 -6.16 -18.89 -2.59
CA GLY A 8 -5.64 -17.53 -2.65
C GLY A 8 -6.20 -16.70 -3.81
N ASN A 9 -6.65 -17.35 -4.89
CA ASN A 9 -7.28 -16.65 -6.01
C ASN A 9 -8.63 -15.99 -5.62
N ALA A 10 -9.20 -16.34 -4.46
CA ALA A 10 -10.35 -15.63 -3.90
C ALA A 10 -10.07 -14.12 -3.69
N LEU A 11 -8.80 -13.71 -3.54
CA LEU A 11 -8.39 -12.31 -3.42
C LEU A 11 -8.41 -11.53 -4.74
N ALA A 12 -8.59 -12.19 -5.90
CA ALA A 12 -8.49 -11.54 -7.20
C ALA A 12 -9.48 -10.38 -7.38
N GLY A 13 -10.72 -10.53 -6.88
CA GLY A 13 -11.73 -9.47 -6.89
C GLY A 13 -11.33 -8.27 -6.01
N PRO A 14 -11.19 -8.47 -4.68
CA PRO A 14 -10.84 -7.39 -3.76
C PRO A 14 -9.53 -6.65 -4.11
N LEU A 15 -8.49 -7.37 -4.55
CA LEU A 15 -7.23 -6.73 -4.94
C LEU A 15 -7.39 -5.90 -6.22
N ARG A 16 -8.21 -6.35 -7.17
CA ARG A 16 -8.48 -5.59 -8.40
C ARG A 16 -9.14 -4.24 -8.09
N GLU A 17 -10.04 -4.20 -7.11
CA GLU A 17 -10.68 -2.94 -6.65
C GLU A 17 -9.67 -2.00 -6.01
N ILE A 18 -8.85 -2.52 -5.09
CA ILE A 18 -7.78 -1.77 -4.41
C ILE A 18 -6.82 -1.11 -5.40
N PHE A 19 -6.39 -1.83 -6.44
CA PHE A 19 -5.44 -1.31 -7.41
C PHE A 19 -6.06 -0.42 -8.48
N ALA A 20 -7.39 -0.28 -8.52
CA ALA A 20 -8.10 0.58 -9.47
C ALA A 20 -8.28 2.04 -8.99
N VAL A 21 -7.99 2.33 -7.71
CA VAL A 21 -8.19 3.66 -7.10
C VAL A 21 -6.88 4.43 -6.90
N ASP A 22 -7.01 5.72 -6.59
CA ASP A 22 -5.86 6.56 -6.24
C ASP A 22 -5.27 6.18 -4.87
N MET A 23 -4.18 5.42 -4.90
CA MET A 23 -3.47 4.96 -3.72
C MET A 23 -2.75 6.08 -2.95
N THR A 24 -2.55 7.27 -3.53
CA THR A 24 -1.89 8.38 -2.82
C THR A 24 -2.75 8.93 -1.68
N ALA A 25 -4.08 8.77 -1.79
CA ALA A 25 -5.06 9.08 -0.75
C ALA A 25 -5.18 7.98 0.33
N ALA A 26 -4.56 6.81 0.14
CA ALA A 26 -4.58 5.75 1.15
C ALA A 26 -3.90 6.23 2.44
N VAL A 27 -4.46 5.86 3.58
CA VAL A 27 -3.87 6.17 4.89
C VAL A 27 -3.06 4.98 5.36
N GLY A 28 -1.75 5.17 5.52
CA GLY A 28 -0.83 4.16 6.04
C GLY A 28 -0.51 4.37 7.51
N ARG A 29 -0.19 3.28 8.22
CA ARG A 29 0.40 3.31 9.57
C ARG A 29 1.84 2.81 9.53
N CYS A 30 2.81 3.64 9.91
CA CYS A 30 4.23 3.29 9.89
C CYS A 30 4.54 2.17 10.90
N ALA A 31 5.29 1.16 10.49
CA ALA A 31 5.73 0.06 11.34
C ALA A 31 6.82 0.46 12.36
N GLY A 32 7.63 1.48 12.05
CA GLY A 32 8.69 1.97 12.94
C GLY A 32 8.17 2.80 14.11
N CYS A 33 7.40 3.86 13.83
CA CYS A 33 6.95 4.79 14.86
C CYS A 33 5.42 4.86 15.08
N GLY A 34 4.63 4.12 14.29
CA GLY A 34 3.17 4.12 14.42
C GLY A 34 2.46 5.36 13.84
N LEU A 35 3.21 6.33 13.28
CA LEU A 35 2.63 7.52 12.63
C LEU A 35 1.63 7.08 11.55
N THR A 36 0.43 7.67 11.60
CA THR A 36 -0.67 7.36 10.69
C THR A 36 -1.03 8.60 9.88
N GLY A 37 -1.10 8.46 8.55
CA GLY A 37 -1.41 9.57 7.65
C GLY A 37 -1.50 9.14 6.18
N PRO A 38 -1.93 10.05 5.28
CA PRO A 38 -2.00 9.77 3.85
C PRO A 38 -0.62 9.40 3.28
N LEU A 39 -0.55 8.46 2.33
CA LEU A 39 0.71 8.11 1.67
C LEU A 39 1.34 9.32 0.95
N ALA A 40 0.52 10.26 0.48
CA ALA A 40 0.96 11.52 -0.12
C ALA A 40 1.85 12.39 0.80
N THR A 41 1.87 12.16 2.12
CA THR A 41 2.73 12.91 3.05
C THR A 41 4.10 12.28 3.29
N LEU A 42 4.36 11.09 2.72
CA LEU A 42 5.66 10.44 2.82
C LEU A 42 6.73 11.20 2.02
N HIS A 43 7.98 11.15 2.50
CA HIS A 43 9.11 11.68 1.76
C HIS A 43 9.53 10.70 0.66
N VAL A 44 9.35 11.06 -0.61
CA VAL A 44 9.58 10.17 -1.76
C VAL A 44 10.90 10.50 -2.47
N TYR A 45 11.71 9.48 -2.72
CA TYR A 45 12.98 9.55 -3.42
C TYR A 45 12.93 8.69 -4.70
N GLY A 46 13.44 9.21 -5.81
CA GLY A 46 13.46 8.60 -7.14
C GLY A 46 14.27 9.47 -8.11
N PRO A 47 14.34 9.15 -9.42
CA PRO A 47 13.49 8.20 -10.16
C PRO A 47 14.12 6.84 -10.51
N GLY A 48 15.30 6.45 -10.01
CA GLY A 48 15.93 5.18 -10.38
C GLY A 48 16.54 4.41 -9.20
N PRO A 49 16.42 3.07 -9.14
CA PRO A 49 15.67 2.14 -10.01
C PRO A 49 14.15 2.08 -9.70
N GLY A 50 13.63 2.97 -8.85
CA GLY A 50 12.21 3.05 -8.50
C GLY A 50 11.99 4.15 -7.47
N PHE A 51 10.80 4.17 -6.86
CA PHE A 51 10.47 5.11 -5.80
C PHE A 51 10.61 4.46 -4.44
N THR A 52 11.23 5.18 -3.51
CA THR A 52 11.28 4.84 -2.08
C THR A 52 10.58 5.93 -1.29
N ALA A 53 9.54 5.58 -0.52
CA ALA A 53 8.80 6.49 0.33
C ALA A 53 9.13 6.25 1.80
N ARG A 54 9.54 7.31 2.51
CA ARG A 54 9.97 7.25 3.91
C ARG A 54 8.99 7.99 4.83
N CYS A 55 8.86 7.48 6.06
CA CYS A 55 8.08 8.10 7.11
C CYS A 55 8.69 9.47 7.48
N PRO A 56 7.91 10.56 7.51
CA PRO A 56 8.43 11.87 7.93
C PRO A 56 8.76 11.93 9.43
N GLY A 57 8.25 11.00 10.25
CA GLY A 57 8.49 10.97 11.68
C GLY A 57 9.70 10.17 12.14
N CYS A 58 10.16 9.17 11.37
CA CYS A 58 11.27 8.28 11.77
C CYS A 58 12.16 7.80 10.63
N GLU A 59 11.95 8.28 9.40
CA GLU A 59 12.69 7.91 8.18
C GLU A 59 12.61 6.44 7.76
N GLU A 60 11.85 5.60 8.47
CA GLU A 60 11.56 4.22 8.10
C GLU A 60 11.03 4.15 6.67
N VAL A 61 11.45 3.12 5.93
CA VAL A 61 11.02 2.92 4.55
C VAL A 61 9.64 2.29 4.57
N VAL A 62 8.61 3.10 4.37
CA VAL A 62 7.21 2.68 4.43
C VAL A 62 6.80 1.92 3.17
N LEU A 63 7.24 2.38 2.01
CA LEU A 63 6.87 1.80 0.71
C LEU A 63 8.04 1.87 -0.28
N ARG A 64 8.19 0.83 -1.11
CA ARG A 64 9.00 0.89 -2.34
C ARG A 64 8.20 0.39 -3.51
N VAL A 65 8.34 1.06 -4.66
CA VAL A 65 7.81 0.58 -5.94
C VAL A 65 8.90 0.63 -7.00
N VAL A 66 9.14 -0.52 -7.65
CA VAL A 66 10.11 -0.67 -8.74
C VAL A 66 9.39 -1.31 -9.91
N ARG A 67 9.50 -0.72 -11.11
CA ARG A 67 8.93 -1.28 -12.33
C ARG A 67 10.05 -1.86 -13.19
N GLY A 68 9.96 -3.16 -13.47
CA GLY A 68 10.74 -3.84 -14.49
C GLY A 68 9.98 -3.90 -15.83
N PRO A 69 10.53 -4.59 -16.84
CA PRO A 69 9.91 -4.70 -18.16
C PRO A 69 8.57 -5.45 -18.17
N ASP A 70 8.42 -6.45 -17.32
CA ASP A 70 7.31 -7.42 -17.30
C ASP A 70 6.62 -7.53 -15.94
N ALA A 71 7.23 -6.97 -14.89
CA ALA A 71 6.73 -7.06 -13.52
C ALA A 71 6.97 -5.76 -12.73
N ALA A 72 6.19 -5.57 -11.67
CA ALA A 72 6.42 -4.53 -10.69
C ALA A 72 6.64 -5.17 -9.31
N TRP A 73 7.57 -4.60 -8.55
CA TRP A 73 7.76 -4.91 -7.14
C TRP A 73 7.10 -3.84 -6.29
N LEU A 74 6.25 -4.26 -5.35
CA LEU A 74 5.65 -3.41 -4.33
C LEU A 74 6.07 -3.96 -2.96
N ASP A 75 6.90 -3.20 -2.24
CA ASP A 75 7.29 -3.50 -0.85
C ASP A 75 6.49 -2.59 0.09
N LEU A 76 5.80 -3.19 1.06
CA LEU A 76 5.00 -2.51 2.08
C LEU A 76 5.42 -2.92 3.49
N ARG A 77 6.58 -3.54 3.69
CA ARG A 77 7.01 -4.04 5.02
C ARG A 77 7.09 -2.96 6.09
N GLY A 78 7.33 -1.70 5.72
CA GLY A 78 7.32 -0.56 6.65
C GLY A 78 5.94 0.03 6.93
N ALA A 79 4.87 -0.54 6.37
CA ALA A 79 3.49 -0.22 6.67
C ALA A 79 2.82 -1.37 7.44
N VAL A 80 2.23 -1.07 8.60
CA VAL A 80 1.41 -2.03 9.37
C VAL A 80 0.11 -2.33 8.64
N SER A 81 -0.50 -1.30 8.05
CA SER A 81 -1.75 -1.41 7.30
C SER A 81 -1.90 -0.22 6.36
N LEU A 82 -2.77 -0.39 5.35
CA LEU A 82 -3.25 0.66 4.47
C LEU A 82 -4.78 0.69 4.54
N ARG A 83 -5.36 1.88 4.75
CA ARG A 83 -6.78 2.13 4.57
C ARG A 83 -6.98 2.84 3.25
N ILE A 84 -7.66 2.18 2.32
CA ILE A 84 -7.77 2.61 0.92
C ILE A 84 -9.21 3.11 0.68
N PRO A 85 -9.38 4.34 0.16
CA PRO A 85 -10.70 4.80 -0.24
C PRO A 85 -11.14 4.05 -1.51
N LEU A 86 -12.18 3.23 -1.43
CA LEU A 86 -12.75 2.54 -2.59
C LEU A 86 -13.78 3.46 -3.27
N ALA A 87 -13.87 3.39 -4.60
CA ALA A 87 -14.74 4.27 -5.40
C ALA A 87 -16.24 4.04 -5.13
N ASP A 88 -16.62 2.84 -4.66
CA ASP A 88 -18.02 2.44 -4.48
C ASP A 88 -18.46 2.46 -3.01
N ALA A 89 -18.27 3.60 -2.34
CA ALA A 89 -19.14 3.97 -1.23
C ALA A 89 -20.14 5.01 -1.74
N GLU A 90 -21.06 4.61 -2.63
CA GLU A 90 -22.31 5.37 -2.74
C GLU A 90 -22.97 5.34 -1.35
N PRO A 91 -23.19 6.49 -0.70
CA PRO A 91 -23.93 6.51 0.55
C PRO A 91 -25.38 6.13 0.23
N SER A 92 -25.80 4.94 0.69
CA SER A 92 -27.23 4.64 0.87
C SER A 92 -27.80 5.45 2.02
#